data_AF-M9SAU3-F1
#
_entry.id   AF-M9SAU3-F1
#
_cell.length_a   1.000
_cell.length_b   1.000
_cell.length_c   1.000
_cell.angle_alpha   90.00
_cell.angle_beta   90.00
_cell.angle_gamma   90.00
#
_symmetry.space_group_name_H-M   'P 1'
#
loop_
_entity.id
_entity.type
_entity.pdbx_description
1 polymer ?
#
loop_
_entity_poly.entity_id
_entity_poly.type
_entity_poly.pdbx_seq_one_letter_code
_entity_poly.pdbx_strand_id
1 'polypeptide(L)'
;MALDRSRDRGYVGLRATSALAMALFEQSGLRGLLDERIPVDKRRKLSIGYAVKAFIGDMMGHADRRALSRVSDPFMSAPVSEMFGEKMDLEGLGATALSRDLDIMFEAGSSCCHL
;
A
#
# COMPACT_ATOMS: atom_id res chain seq x y z
N MET A 1 22.29 4.46 -34.91
CA MET A 1 21.98 4.76 -33.50
C MET A 1 20.92 3.77 -33.04
N ALA A 2 21.31 2.82 -32.20
CA ALA A 2 20.39 1.84 -31.63
C ALA A 2 19.58 2.53 -30.53
N LEU A 3 18.30 2.81 -30.81
CA LEU A 3 17.37 3.20 -29.76
C LEU A 3 17.00 1.93 -28.99
N ASP A 4 17.40 1.96 -27.73
CA ASP A 4 17.32 0.92 -26.72
C ASP A 4 15.94 0.24 -26.68
N ARG A 5 15.96 -1.10 -26.75
CA ARG A 5 14.83 -1.98 -26.51
C ARG A 5 14.50 -2.00 -25.02
N SER A 6 13.96 -0.91 -24.49
CA SER A 6 13.24 -0.93 -23.22
C SER A 6 11.84 -1.53 -23.44
N ARG A 7 11.83 -2.86 -23.52
CA ARG A 7 10.68 -3.77 -23.54
C ARG A 7 9.61 -3.38 -22.51
N ASP A 8 8.34 -3.52 -22.92
CA ASP A 8 7.22 -3.98 -22.09
C ASP A 8 7.20 -3.57 -20.61
N ARG A 9 7.24 -2.27 -20.30
CA ARG A 9 6.64 -1.83 -19.04
C ARG A 9 5.15 -1.74 -19.29
N GLY A 10 4.46 -2.84 -18.98
CA GLY A 10 3.01 -2.92 -19.01
C GLY A 10 2.42 -1.66 -18.40
N TYR A 11 1.43 -1.09 -19.08
CA TYR A 11 0.71 0.08 -18.60
C TYR A 11 0.27 -0.16 -17.16
N VAL A 12 0.94 0.50 -16.21
CA VAL A 12 0.57 0.46 -14.79
C VAL A 12 -0.70 1.28 -14.69
N GLY A 13 -1.85 0.62 -14.62
CA GLY A 13 -3.17 1.27 -14.64
C GLY A 13 -3.51 2.01 -13.35
N LEU A 14 -2.52 2.67 -12.74
CA LEU A 14 -2.68 3.50 -11.56
C LEU A 14 -2.83 4.96 -11.99
N ARG A 15 -3.70 5.70 -11.29
CA ARG A 15 -3.82 7.15 -11.51
C ARG A 15 -2.52 7.84 -11.13
N ALA A 16 -2.14 8.87 -11.90
CA ALA A 16 -0.89 9.60 -11.71
C ALA A 16 -0.76 10.22 -10.29
N THR A 17 -1.88 10.72 -9.74
CA THR A 17 -1.93 11.27 -8.37
C THR A 17 -1.66 10.21 -7.30
N SER A 18 -2.27 9.03 -7.43
CA SER A 18 -1.99 7.87 -6.56
C SER A 18 -0.53 7.45 -6.65
N ALA A 19 0.01 7.33 -7.86
CA ALA A 19 1.39 6.90 -8.07
C ALA A 19 2.38 7.88 -7.44
N LEU A 20 2.17 9.17 -7.65
CA LEU A 20 2.99 10.23 -7.08
C LEU A 20 2.92 10.22 -5.55
N ALA A 21 1.73 10.14 -4.97
CA ALA A 21 1.57 10.13 -3.52
C ALA A 21 2.22 8.90 -2.87
N MET A 22 2.07 7.73 -3.48
CA MET A 22 2.71 6.50 -3.01
C MET A 22 4.24 6.55 -3.15
N ALA A 23 4.76 7.17 -4.21
CA ALA A 23 6.20 7.35 -4.40
C ALA A 23 6.79 8.33 -3.37
N LEU A 24 6.11 9.45 -3.10
CA LEU A 24 6.51 10.41 -2.06
C LEU A 24 6.48 9.77 -0.67
N PHE A 25 5.44 8.99 -0.38
CA PHE A 25 5.35 8.24 0.87
C PHE A 25 6.53 7.26 1.03
N GLU A 26 6.87 6.51 -0.02
CA GLU A 26 8.02 5.61 0.00
C GLU A 26 9.34 6.36 0.22
N GLN A 27 9.56 7.46 -0.52
CA GLN A 27 10.78 8.27 -0.41
C GLN A 27 10.92 9.00 0.92
N SER A 28 9.81 9.34 1.57
CA SER A 28 9.82 10.03 2.87
C SER A 28 10.39 9.17 4.01
N GLY A 29 10.51 7.84 3.81
CA GLY A 29 10.92 6.89 4.84
C GLY A 29 9.81 6.56 5.85
N LEU A 30 8.63 7.17 5.74
CA LEU A 30 7.50 6.91 6.63
C LEU A 30 7.07 5.44 6.62
N ARG A 31 7.16 4.75 5.47
CA ARG A 31 6.90 3.30 5.40
C ARG A 31 7.78 2.53 6.38
N GLY A 32 9.10 2.76 6.33
CA GLY A 32 10.06 2.09 7.20
C GLY A 32 9.82 2.41 8.67
N LEU A 33 9.54 3.69 8.99
CA LEU A 33 9.23 4.11 10.36
C LEU A 33 7.97 3.45 10.92
N LEU A 34 6.93 3.26 10.11
CA LEU A 34 5.71 2.55 10.53
C LEU A 34 5.96 1.06 10.73
N ASP A 35 6.71 0.43 9.83
CA ASP A 35 7.09 -0.97 9.94
C ASP A 35 7.96 -1.24 11.19
N GLU A 36 8.81 -0.28 11.59
CA GLU A 36 9.63 -0.37 12.80
C GLU A 36 8.81 -0.16 14.08
N ARG A 37 7.89 0.81 14.09
CA ARG A 37 7.10 1.15 15.28
C ARG A 37 5.97 0.18 15.57
N ILE A 38 5.38 -0.43 14.54
CA ILE A 38 4.25 -1.34 14.67
C ILE A 38 4.68 -2.71 14.12
N PRO A 39 5.47 -3.47 14.90
CA PRO A 39 5.91 -4.79 14.47
C PRO A 39 4.72 -5.73 14.37
N VAL A 40 4.48 -6.24 13.18
CA VAL A 40 3.49 -7.30 12.92
C VAL A 40 4.17 -8.66 12.83
N ASP A 41 3.41 -9.73 13.12
CA ASP A 41 3.91 -11.11 12.99
C ASP A 41 4.50 -11.34 11.59
N LYS A 42 5.70 -11.91 11.52
CA LYS A 42 6.43 -12.26 10.29
C LYS A 42 5.67 -13.25 9.40
N ARG A 43 4.66 -13.93 9.93
CA ARG A 43 3.75 -14.80 9.17
C ARG A 43 2.80 -14.02 8.26
N ARG A 44 2.64 -12.71 8.47
CA ARG A 44 1.78 -11.86 7.64
C ARG A 44 2.51 -11.48 6.35
N LYS A 45 1.75 -11.53 5.25
CA LYS A 45 2.25 -11.06 3.95
C LYS A 45 2.40 -9.53 3.96
N LEU A 46 1.44 -8.80 4.57
CA LEU A 46 1.35 -7.33 4.55
C LEU A 46 1.96 -6.70 5.79
N SER A 47 2.87 -5.74 5.58
CA SER A 47 3.36 -4.86 6.64
C SER A 47 2.46 -3.63 6.78
N ILE A 48 2.48 -3.01 7.95
CA ILE A 48 1.66 -1.83 8.24
C ILE A 48 2.02 -0.66 7.33
N GLY A 49 3.30 -0.44 7.05
CA GLY A 49 3.76 0.58 6.12
C GLY A 49 3.19 0.37 4.71
N TYR A 50 3.13 -0.88 4.23
CA TYR A 50 2.52 -1.18 2.94
C TYR A 50 0.99 -1.05 2.94
N ALA A 51 0.32 -1.39 4.04
CA ALA A 51 -1.11 -1.15 4.19
C ALA A 51 -1.43 0.36 4.08
N VAL A 52 -0.66 1.21 4.78
CA VAL A 52 -0.80 2.67 4.73
C VAL A 52 -0.49 3.20 3.33
N LYS A 53 0.53 2.68 2.65
CA LYS A 53 0.83 3.03 1.25
C LYS A 53 -0.35 2.72 0.33
N ALA A 54 -1.02 1.58 0.51
CA ALA A 54 -2.19 1.20 -0.27
C ALA A 54 -3.36 2.16 -0.04
N PHE A 55 -3.59 2.55 1.21
CA PHE A 55 -4.61 3.55 1.57
C PHE A 55 -4.33 4.92 0.94
N ILE A 56 -3.09 5.40 0.99
CA ILE A 56 -2.70 6.65 0.33
C ILE A 56 -2.97 6.58 -1.18
N GLY A 57 -2.66 5.45 -1.81
CA GLY A 57 -2.94 5.21 -3.22
C GLY A 57 -4.43 5.28 -3.56
N ASP A 58 -5.29 4.62 -2.77
CA ASP A 58 -6.75 4.63 -2.97
C ASP A 58 -7.35 6.02 -2.71
N MET A 59 -6.99 6.68 -1.60
CA MET A 59 -7.47 8.03 -1.25
C MET A 59 -7.11 9.08 -2.30
N MET A 60 -5.90 9.04 -2.85
CA MET A 60 -5.45 10.01 -3.86
C MET A 60 -5.93 9.66 -5.27
N GLY A 61 -6.45 8.44 -5.45
CA GLY A 61 -7.00 7.98 -6.71
C GLY A 61 -8.43 8.47 -6.90
N HIS A 62 -9.21 8.58 -5.83
CA HIS A 62 -10.66 8.77 -5.90
C HIS A 62 -11.12 9.90 -4.97
N ALA A 63 -12.05 10.71 -5.45
CA ALA A 63 -12.57 11.86 -4.69
C ALA A 63 -13.68 11.47 -3.68
N ASP A 64 -14.08 10.19 -3.64
CA ASP A 64 -15.28 9.74 -2.94
C ASP A 64 -14.99 8.66 -1.89
N ARG A 65 -15.88 8.53 -0.91
CA ARG A 65 -15.72 7.56 0.19
C ARG A 65 -15.82 6.13 -0.36
N ARG A 66 -14.73 5.37 -0.26
CA ARG A 66 -14.70 3.97 -0.68
C ARG A 66 -14.79 3.00 0.49
N ALA A 67 -15.50 1.90 0.29
CA ALA A 67 -15.49 0.80 1.23
C ALA A 67 -14.10 0.15 1.26
N LEU A 68 -13.65 -0.25 2.46
CA LEU A 68 -12.37 -0.95 2.66
C LEU A 68 -12.24 -2.21 1.82
N SER A 69 -13.36 -2.84 1.48
CA SER A 69 -13.40 -4.02 0.61
C SER A 69 -13.00 -3.76 -0.85
N ARG A 70 -12.90 -2.50 -1.25
CA ARG A 70 -12.58 -2.06 -2.62
C ARG A 70 -11.22 -1.37 -2.75
N VAL A 71 -10.40 -1.38 -1.69
CA VAL A 71 -9.06 -0.74 -1.70
C VAL A 71 -8.12 -1.44 -2.68
N SER A 72 -8.34 -2.72 -3.01
CA SER A 72 -7.60 -3.44 -4.04
C SER A 72 -7.95 -3.01 -5.48
N ASP A 73 -9.13 -2.43 -5.71
CA ASP A 73 -9.66 -2.15 -7.04
C ASP A 73 -8.75 -1.25 -7.90
N PRO A 74 -8.13 -0.16 -7.38
CA PRO A 74 -7.19 0.66 -8.15
C PRO A 74 -5.93 -0.10 -8.59
N PHE A 75 -5.60 -1.18 -7.90
CA PHE A 75 -4.36 -1.95 -8.11
C PHE A 75 -4.57 -3.19 -8.99
N MET A 76 -5.82 -3.48 -9.41
CA MET A 76 -6.17 -4.64 -10.26
C MET A 76 -5.35 -4.71 -11.56
N SER A 77 -4.95 -3.56 -12.09
CA SER A 77 -4.18 -3.40 -13.33
C SER A 77 -2.72 -3.00 -13.08
N ALA A 78 -2.26 -3.03 -11.83
CA ALA A 78 -0.93 -2.62 -11.42
C ALA A 78 -0.09 -3.82 -10.94
N PRO A 79 1.25 -3.79 -11.09
CA PRO A 79 2.13 -4.85 -10.60
C PRO A 79 2.22 -4.77 -9.06
N VAL A 80 1.27 -5.40 -8.38
CA VAL A 80 1.13 -5.39 -6.92
C VAL A 80 2.40 -5.85 -6.21
N SER A 81 3.06 -6.91 -6.72
CA SER A 81 4.31 -7.44 -6.15
C SER A 81 5.46 -6.45 -6.23
N GLU A 82 5.52 -5.62 -7.27
CA GLU A 82 6.55 -4.58 -7.39
C GLU A 82 6.27 -3.39 -6.47
N MET A 83 5.00 -3.08 -6.23
CA MET A 83 4.58 -1.90 -5.47
C MET A 83 4.59 -2.13 -3.95
N PHE A 84 4.30 -3.36 -3.52
CA PHE A 84 4.08 -3.72 -2.11
C PHE A 84 4.98 -4.88 -1.64
N GLY A 85 5.88 -5.38 -2.50
CA GLY A 85 6.88 -6.40 -2.18
C GLY A 85 6.59 -7.77 -2.82
N GLU A 86 7.64 -8.57 -3.09
CA GLU A 86 7.55 -9.81 -3.90
C GLU A 86 6.54 -10.85 -3.40
N LYS A 87 6.20 -10.85 -2.12
CA LYS A 87 5.24 -11.79 -1.51
C LYS A 87 3.78 -11.32 -1.60
N MET A 88 3.53 -10.17 -2.24
CA MET A 88 2.21 -9.58 -2.40
C MET A 88 1.51 -10.00 -3.68
N ASP A 89 0.25 -10.37 -3.50
CA ASP A 89 -0.75 -10.60 -4.53
C ASP A 89 -1.97 -9.71 -4.25
N LEU A 90 -2.89 -9.61 -5.22
CA LEU A 90 -4.14 -8.83 -5.06
C LEU A 90 -4.98 -9.32 -3.88
N GLU A 91 -4.97 -10.63 -3.60
CA GLU A 91 -5.66 -11.20 -2.43
C GLU A 91 -5.04 -10.75 -1.10
N GLY A 92 -3.71 -10.58 -1.06
CA GLY A 92 -2.97 -10.05 0.08
C GLY A 92 -3.26 -8.58 0.38
N LEU A 93 -3.77 -7.82 -0.59
CA LEU A 93 -4.34 -6.47 -0.44
C LEU A 93 -5.86 -6.47 -0.20
N GLY A 94 -6.44 -7.64 0.07
CA GLY A 94 -7.86 -7.78 0.28
C GLY A 94 -8.38 -7.13 1.57
N ALA A 95 -9.69 -6.92 1.61
CA ALA A 95 -10.45 -6.30 2.69
C ALA A 95 -10.05 -6.78 4.09
N THR A 96 -9.90 -8.10 4.24
CA THR A 96 -9.64 -8.76 5.53
C THR A 96 -8.20 -8.53 6.03
N ALA A 97 -7.23 -8.42 5.13
CA ALA A 97 -5.86 -8.12 5.50
C ALA A 97 -5.77 -6.66 5.97
N LEU A 98 -6.33 -5.74 5.19
CA LEU A 98 -6.35 -4.31 5.48
C LEU A 98 -7.17 -3.96 6.72
N SER A 99 -8.32 -4.61 6.95
CA SER A 99 -9.12 -4.37 8.16
C SER A 99 -8.35 -4.74 9.43
N ARG A 100 -7.64 -5.88 9.41
CA ARG A 100 -6.79 -6.30 10.53
C ARG A 100 -5.61 -5.37 10.74
N ASP A 101 -5.03 -4.82 9.66
CA ASP A 101 -3.98 -3.80 9.78
C ASP A 101 -4.49 -2.52 10.43
N LEU A 102 -5.70 -2.08 10.06
CA LEU A 102 -6.35 -0.95 10.71
C LEU A 102 -6.58 -1.22 12.20
N ASP A 103 -7.11 -2.39 12.57
CA ASP A 103 -7.34 -2.76 13.97
C ASP A 103 -6.03 -2.67 14.77
N ILE A 104 -4.93 -3.22 14.25
CA ILE A 104 -3.60 -3.18 14.88
C ILE A 104 -3.08 -1.75 15.01
N MET A 105 -3.24 -0.91 13.97
CA MET A 105 -2.84 0.50 14.06
C MET A 105 -3.67 1.27 15.09
N PHE A 106 -4.97 1.00 15.18
CA PHE A 106 -5.85 1.62 16.18
C PHE A 106 -5.49 1.17 17.60
N GLU A 107 -5.20 -0.12 17.80
CA GLU A 107 -4.71 -0.64 19.08
C GLU A 107 -3.36 0.00 19.45
N ALA A 108 -2.42 0.06 18.52
CA ALA A 108 -1.12 0.72 18.73
C ALA A 108 -1.28 2.22 19.03
N GLY A 109 -2.18 2.93 18.33
CA GLY A 109 -2.48 4.34 18.60
C GLY A 109 -3.17 4.56 19.94
N SER A 110 -4.09 3.66 20.33
CA SER A 110 -4.77 3.72 21.63
C SER A 110 -3.83 3.47 22.82
N SER A 111 -2.78 2.67 22.62
CA SER A 111 -1.69 2.53 23.60
C SER A 111 -0.83 3.80 23.75
N CYS A 112 -0.84 4.70 22.75
CA CYS A 112 -0.13 5.96 22.77
C CYS A 112 -0.92 7.10 23.45
N CYS A 113 -2.23 6.94 23.66
CA CYS A 113 -3.11 7.97 24.24
C CYS A 113 -3.50 7.72 25.71
N HIS A 114 -2.82 6.82 26.43
CA HIS A 114 -2.90 6.69 27.88
C HIS A 114 -1.85 7.56 28.59
N LEU A 115 -1.95 8.88 28.40
CA LEU A 115 -1.19 9.91 29.14
C LEU A 115 -2.12 11.08 29.47
#